data_AF-A0A4S1FLP5-F1
#
_entry.id   AF-A0A4S1FLP5-F1
#
_cell.length_a   1.000
_cell.length_b   1.000
_cell.length_c   1.000
_cell.angle_alpha   90.00
_cell.angle_beta   90.00
_cell.angle_gamma   90.00
#
_symmetry.space_group_name_H-M   'P 1'
#
loop_
_entity.id
_entity.type
_entity.pdbx_description
1 polymer ?
#
loop_
_entity_poly.entity_id
_entity_poly.type
_entity_poly.pdbx_seq_one_letter_code
_entity_poly.pdbx_strand_id
1 'polypeptide(L)' 'LGHAVERSEVLAIGDGMMTDVKGAADNGFDVLYVSGGIHARDYGDPLRPDPERLAGVLEKHGYRPVAVIARLQ' A
#
# COMPACT_ATOMS: atom_id res chain seq x y z
N LEU A 1 -24.20 20.45 9.04
CA LEU A 1 -22.74 20.24 9.17
C LEU A 1 -22.28 19.34 8.04
N GLY A 2 -21.15 19.70 7.43
CA GLY A 2 -20.54 19.03 6.29
C GLY A 2 -19.58 20.02 5.61
N HIS A 3 -18.33 19.62 5.41
CA HIS A 3 -17.34 20.36 4.62
C HIS A 3 -16.79 19.44 3.54
N ALA A 4 -16.21 20.01 2.49
CA ALA A 4 -15.50 19.23 1.48
C ALA A 4 -14.26 18.59 2.13
N VAL A 5 -13.98 17.34 1.76
CA VAL A 5 -12.79 16.59 2.21
C VAL A 5 -11.74 16.70 1.13
N GLU A 6 -10.55 17.17 1.50
CA GLU A 6 -9.40 17.27 0.60
C GLU A 6 -8.77 15.89 0.39
N ARG A 7 -8.16 15.67 -0.78
CA ARG A 7 -7.54 14.36 -1.10
C ARG A 7 -6.42 13.98 -0.13
N SER A 8 -5.71 14.97 0.39
CA SER A 8 -4.67 14.80 1.42
C SER A 8 -5.20 14.32 2.77
N GLU A 9 -6.52 14.36 2.98
CA GLU A 9 -7.17 13.85 4.19
C GLU A 9 -7.63 12.39 4.04
N VAL A 10 -7.43 11.80 2.86
CA VAL A 10 -7.84 10.44 2.53
C VAL A 10 -6.64 9.51 2.51
N LEU A 11 -6.74 8.42 3.28
CA LEU A 11 -5.78 7.31 3.28
C LEU A 11 -6.44 6.08 2.66
N ALA A 12 -5.92 5.63 1.51
CA ALA A 12 -6.23 4.33 0.95
C ALA A 12 -5.49 3.22 1.72
N ILE A 13 -6.13 2.07 1.89
CA ILE A 13 -5.54 0.90 2.54
C ILE A 13 -5.81 -0.32 1.67
N GLY A 14 -4.78 -1.09 1.34
CA GLY A 14 -4.97 -2.31 0.55
C GLY A 14 -3.69 -3.12 0.33
N ASP A 15 -3.86 -4.31 -0.24
CA ASP A 15 -2.81 -5.31 -0.45
C ASP A 15 -2.49 -5.55 -1.93
N GLY A 16 -3.29 -5.00 -2.85
CA GLY A 16 -3.10 -5.09 -4.29
C GLY A 16 -2.27 -3.93 -4.84
N MET A 17 -1.10 -4.23 -5.39
CA MET A 17 -0.22 -3.21 -6.00
C MET A 17 -0.87 -2.53 -7.21
N MET A 18 -1.50 -3.33 -8.08
CA MET A 18 -2.10 -2.84 -9.33
C MET A 18 -3.54 -2.34 -9.18
N THR A 19 -4.12 -2.46 -7.98
CA THR A 19 -5.49 -2.03 -7.66
C THR A 19 -5.48 -0.89 -6.64
N ASP A 20 -5.11 -1.18 -5.40
CA ASP A 20 -5.23 -0.24 -4.28
C ASP A 20 -4.13 0.82 -4.36
N VAL A 21 -2.88 0.39 -4.53
CA VAL A 21 -1.72 1.30 -4.59
C VAL A 21 -1.75 2.13 -5.87
N LYS A 22 -1.92 1.49 -7.03
CA LYS A 22 -2.11 2.20 -8.30
C LYS A 22 -3.31 3.14 -8.27
N GLY A 23 -4.44 2.67 -7.75
CA GLY A 23 -5.67 3.47 -7.67
C GLY A 23 -5.50 4.70 -6.78
N ALA A 24 -4.86 4.55 -5.62
CA ALA A 24 -4.54 5.66 -4.74
C ALA A 24 -3.62 6.68 -5.40
N ALA A 25 -2.54 6.20 -6.04
CA ALA A 25 -1.59 7.04 -6.76
C ALA A 25 -2.27 7.83 -7.90
N ASP A 26 -3.07 7.16 -8.74
CA ASP A 26 -3.80 7.79 -9.85
C ASP A 26 -4.83 8.84 -9.39
N ASN A 27 -5.32 8.71 -8.15
CA ASN A 27 -6.30 9.62 -7.57
C ASN A 27 -5.69 10.64 -6.58
N GLY A 28 -4.37 10.64 -6.40
CA GLY A 28 -3.69 11.57 -5.50
C GLY A 28 -4.01 11.36 -4.02
N PHE A 29 -4.19 10.11 -3.61
CA PHE A 29 -4.38 9.73 -2.21
C PHE A 29 -3.09 9.13 -1.63
N ASP A 30 -2.89 9.35 -0.33
CA ASP A 30 -1.90 8.57 0.42
C ASP A 30 -2.34 7.11 0.50
N VAL A 31 -1.38 6.18 0.56
CA VAL A 31 -1.68 4.75 0.65
C VAL A 31 -0.84 4.04 1.69
N LEU A 32 -1.52 3.28 2.54
CA LEU A 32 -0.95 2.30 3.45
C LEU A 32 -1.02 0.91 2.78
N TYR A 33 0.14 0.32 2.52
CA TYR A 33 0.22 -0.99 1.89
C TYR A 33 0.17 -2.13 2.92
N VAL A 34 -0.64 -3.15 2.66
CA VAL A 34 -0.76 -4.36 3.49
C VAL A 34 0.01 -5.50 2.81
N SER A 35 1.25 -5.69 3.24
CA SER A 35 2.19 -6.65 2.63
C SER A 35 1.84 -8.13 2.85
N GLY A 36 1.10 -8.46 3.91
CA GLY A 36 0.70 -9.84 4.23
C GLY A 36 -0.57 -10.33 3.53
N GLY A 37 -1.09 -9.57 2.56
CA GLY A 37 -2.29 -9.93 1.79
C GLY A 37 -2.02 -10.82 0.58
N ILE A 38 -2.74 -10.59 -0.52
CA ILE A 38 -2.74 -11.40 -1.75
C ILE A 38 -1.32 -11.64 -2.31
N HIS A 39 -0.43 -10.66 -2.18
CA HIS A 39 0.95 -10.70 -2.68
C HIS A 39 1.99 -11.17 -1.66
N ALA A 40 1.61 -11.63 -0.47
CA ALA A 40 2.55 -12.00 0.58
C ALA A 40 3.66 -12.98 0.14
N ARG A 41 3.34 -13.89 -0.78
CA ARG A 41 4.27 -14.87 -1.34
C ARG A 41 5.43 -14.23 -2.11
N ASP A 42 5.25 -13.03 -2.64
CA ASP A 42 6.27 -12.29 -3.36
C ASP A 42 7.33 -11.70 -2.39
N TYR A 43 6.97 -11.54 -1.10
CA TYR A 43 7.79 -10.90 -0.08
C TYR A 43 8.30 -11.85 1.03
N GLY A 44 7.86 -13.11 1.04
CA GLY A 44 8.29 -14.11 2.03
C GLY A 44 7.20 -14.46 3.02
N ASP A 45 7.49 -14.34 4.32
CA ASP A 45 6.52 -14.64 5.39
C ASP A 45 5.45 -13.53 5.44
N PRO A 46 4.14 -13.84 5.37
CA PRO A 46 3.07 -12.83 5.39
C PRO A 46 3.05 -11.94 6.64
N LEU A 47 3.52 -12.43 7.77
CA LEU A 47 3.59 -11.67 9.03
C LEU A 47 4.93 -10.99 9.22
N ARG A 48 5.95 -11.41 8.47
CA ARG A 48 7.33 -10.90 8.55
C ARG A 48 7.92 -10.80 7.14
N PRO A 49 7.45 -9.85 6.31
CA PRO A 49 7.95 -9.70 4.95
C PRO A 49 9.44 -9.36 4.98
N ASP A 50 10.19 -9.88 4.03
CA ASP A 50 11.57 -9.51 3.80
C ASP A 50 11.62 -8.05 3.31
N PRO A 51 12.25 -7.13 4.07
CA PRO A 51 12.27 -5.71 3.73
C PRO A 51 12.93 -5.41 2.39
N GLU A 52 13.97 -6.15 2.00
CA GLU A 52 14.68 -5.93 0.74
C GLU A 52 13.83 -6.35 -0.46
N ARG A 53 13.16 -7.51 -0.34
CA ARG A 53 12.23 -7.98 -1.40
C ARG A 53 11.04 -7.05 -1.56
N LEU A 54 10.46 -6.61 -0.44
CA LEU A 54 9.34 -5.67 -0.44
C LEU A 54 9.73 -4.34 -1.09
N ALA A 55 10.88 -3.77 -0.72
CA ALA A 55 11.41 -2.55 -1.32
C ALA A 55 11.62 -2.72 -2.83
N GLY A 56 12.25 -3.83 -3.25
CA GLY A 56 12.50 -4.09 -4.67
C GLY A 56 11.22 -4.20 -5.51
N VAL A 57 10.14 -4.76 -4.96
CA VAL A 57 8.85 -4.81 -5.68
C VAL A 57 8.18 -3.43 -5.72
N LEU A 58 8.20 -2.67 -4.63
CA LEU A 58 7.66 -1.30 -4.61
C LEU A 58 8.38 -0.42 -5.64
N GLU A 59 9.71 -0.50 -5.69
CA GLU A 59 10.53 0.21 -6.68
C GLU A 59 10.23 -0.23 -8.12
N LYS A 60 10.12 -1.54 -8.36
CA LYS A 60 9.80 -2.09 -9.68
C LYS A 60 8.47 -1.56 -10.24
N HIS A 61 7.48 -1.35 -9.37
CA HIS A 61 6.18 -0.81 -9.76
C HIS A 61 6.12 0.73 -9.74
N GLY A 62 7.16 1.40 -9.22
CA GLY A 62 7.25 2.87 -9.19
C GLY A 62 6.30 3.53 -8.19
N TYR A 63 5.73 2.77 -7.26
CA TYR A 63 4.79 3.29 -6.27
C TYR A 63 5.45 3.48 -4.91
N ARG A 64 4.99 4.51 -4.19
CA ARG A 64 5.52 4.90 -2.88
C ARG A 64 4.41 5.00 -1.84
N PRO A 65 4.04 3.88 -1.20
CA PRO A 65 3.18 3.92 -0.02
C PRO A 65 3.81 4.79 1.07
N VAL A 66 2.98 5.51 1.82
CA VAL A 66 3.45 6.33 2.95
C VAL A 66 3.82 5.47 4.16
N ALA A 67 3.26 4.25 4.22
CA ALA A 67 3.56 3.26 5.24
C ALA A 67 3.26 1.84 4.71
N VAL A 68 3.82 0.84 5.40
CA VAL A 68 3.54 -0.58 5.16
C VAL A 68 3.28 -1.27 6.49
N ILE A 69 2.27 -2.14 6.53
CA ILE A 69 2.00 -3.06 7.64
C ILE A 69 1.93 -4.49 7.12
N ALA A 70 2.17 -5.46 7.99
CA ALA A 70 1.98 -6.88 7.65
C ALA A 70 0.48 -7.22 7.54
N ARG A 71 -0.35 -6.71 8.47
CA ARG A 71 -1.78 -7.04 8.53
C ARG A 71 -2.58 -5.93 9.23
N LEU A 72 -3.81 -5.72 8.78
CA LEU A 72 -4.83 -4.91 9.45
C LEU A 72 -5.54 -5.73 10.54
N GLN A 73 -5.69 -5.17 11.75
CA GLN A 73 -6.28 -5.81 12.93
C GLN A 73 -7.70 -5.29 13.18
#